data_AF-A0A7C6ISA5-F1
#
_entry.id   AF-A0A7C6ISA5-F1
#
_cell.length_a   1.000
_cell.length_b   1.000
_cell.length_c   1.000
_cell.angle_alpha   90.00
_cell.angle_beta   90.00
_cell.angle_gamma   90.00
#
_symmetry.space_group_name_H-M   'P 1'
#
loop_
_entity.id
_entity.type
_entity.pdbx_description
1 polymer ?
#
loop_
_entity_poly.entity_id
_entity_poly.type
_entity_poly.pdbx_seq_one_letter_code
_entity_poly.pdbx_strand_id
1 'polypeptide(L)' 'MSRYKRYERYKVSGVEWIGEMPEHWGVKPLKRVFKIINGGTPSSSEESYWNGE' A
#
# COMPACT_ATOMS: atom_id res chain seq x y z
N MET A 1 -0.24 23.20 -9.06
CA MET A 1 -1.52 22.82 -8.40
C MET A 1 -1.61 21.29 -8.36
N SER A 2 -2.26 20.71 -7.34
CA SER A 2 -2.33 19.26 -7.12
C SER A 2 -2.94 18.50 -8.31
N ARG A 3 -2.30 17.42 -8.75
CA ARG A 3 -2.71 16.55 -9.87
C ARG A 3 -3.93 15.67 -9.54
N TYR A 4 -4.31 15.56 -8.27
CA TYR A 4 -5.36 14.66 -7.80
C TYR A 4 -6.48 15.40 -7.08
N LYS A 5 -7.73 15.03 -7.40
CA LYS A 5 -8.91 15.50 -6.67
C LYS A 5 -8.91 14.92 -5.26
N ARG A 6 -9.27 15.74 -4.28
CA ARG A 6 -9.55 15.26 -2.92
C ARG A 6 -10.82 14.40 -2.91
N TYR A 7 -10.92 13.53 -1.91
CA TYR A 7 -12.12 12.70 -1.71
C TYR A 7 -13.29 13.57 -1.23
N GLU A 8 -14.51 13.13 -1.53
CA GLU A 8 -15.74 13.88 -1.21
C GLU A 8 -15.99 13.98 0.30
N ARG A 9 -15.71 12.89 1.05
CA ARG A 9 -15.96 12.79 2.49
C ARG A 9 -14.87 11.98 3.18
N TYR A 10 -14.65 12.32 4.44
CA TYR A 10 -13.66 11.71 5.31
C TYR A 10 -14.33 11.26 6.63
N LYS A 11 -13.70 10.29 7.30
CA LYS A 11 -14.08 9.78 8.62
C LYS A 11 -12.85 9.66 9.51
N VAL A 12 -13.05 9.74 10.83
CA VAL A 12 -11.98 9.51 11.82
C VAL A 12 -11.59 8.03 11.79
N SER A 13 -10.30 7.74 11.67
CA SER A 13 -9.77 6.37 11.57
C SER A 13 -9.90 5.55 12.86
N GLY A 14 -9.98 6.21 14.02
CA GLY A 14 -9.86 5.57 15.34
C GLY A 14 -8.43 5.23 15.74
N VAL A 15 -7.43 5.57 14.91
CA VAL A 15 -6.00 5.34 15.17
C VAL A 15 -5.30 6.70 15.20
N GLU A 16 -4.73 7.05 16.35
CA GLU A 16 -4.22 8.40 16.63
C GLU A 16 -3.27 8.93 15.55
N TRP A 17 -2.31 8.11 15.10
CA TRP A 17 -1.30 8.53 14.13
C TRP A 17 -1.80 8.62 12.68
N ILE A 18 -3.00 8.10 12.37
CA ILE A 18 -3.58 8.13 11.01
C ILE A 18 -4.43 9.39 10.80
N GLY A 19 -5.21 9.81 11.80
CA GLY A 19 -6.14 10.93 11.67
C GLY A 19 -7.38 10.58 10.83
N GLU A 20 -7.70 11.39 9.82
CA GLU A 20 -8.88 11.22 8.97
C GLU A 20 -8.56 10.43 7.69
N MET A 21 -9.51 9.61 7.25
CA MET A 21 -9.40 8.78 6.04
C MET A 21 -10.66 8.90 5.17
N PRO A 22 -10.60 8.57 3.87
CA PRO A 22 -11.78 8.61 3.01
C PRO A 22 -12.90 7.72 3.54
N GLU A 23 -14.14 8.21 3.48
CA GLU A 23 -15.27 7.52 4.12
C GLU A 23 -15.49 6.09 3.58
N HIS A 24 -15.28 5.91 2.27
CA HIS A 24 -15.46 4.64 1.57
C HIS A 24 -14.38 3.59 1.84
N TRP A 25 -13.29 3.93 2.55
CA TRP A 25 -12.25 2.96 2.92
C TRP A 25 -12.78 1.98 3.96
N GLY A 26 -12.50 0.69 3.77
CA GLY A 26 -12.91 -0.38 4.68
C GLY A 26 -11.73 -1.28 5.05
N VAL A 27 -11.91 -2.09 6.10
CA VAL A 27 -10.89 -3.05 6.53
C VAL A 27 -10.99 -4.31 5.65
N LYS A 28 -9.85 -4.75 5.11
CA LYS A 28 -9.75 -6.01 4.36
C LYS A 28 -8.52 -6.82 4.81
N PRO A 29 -8.61 -8.16 4.85
CA PRO A 29 -7.45 -9.00 5.07
C PRO A 29 -6.42 -8.82 3.94
N LEU A 30 -5.13 -8.67 4.28
CA LEU A 30 -4.06 -8.45 3.29
C LEU A 30 -4.04 -9.53 2.19
N LYS A 31 -4.26 -10.80 2.57
CA LYS A 31 -4.32 -11.95 1.65
C LYS A 31 -5.36 -11.83 0.53
N ARG A 32 -6.34 -10.92 0.65
CA ARG A 32 -7.37 -10.67 -0.36
C ARG A 32 -7.02 -9.54 -1.33
N VAL A 33 -6.02 -8.72 -1.02
CA VAL A 33 -5.67 -7.53 -1.78
C VAL A 33 -4.29 -7.66 -2.42
N PHE A 34 -3.39 -8.41 -1.79
CA PHE A 34 -2.01 -8.57 -2.22
C PHE A 34 -1.65 -10.02 -2.52
N LYS A 35 -0.74 -10.23 -3.47
CA LYS A 35 -0.01 -11.49 -3.63
C LYS A 35 1.12 -11.50 -2.60
N ILE A 36 0.95 -12.31 -1.56
CA ILE A 36 1.97 -12.48 -0.52
C ILE A 36 3.02 -13.46 -1.07
N ILE A 37 4.25 -12.98 -1.24
CA ILE A 37 5.39 -13.79 -1.68
C ILE A 37 6.33 -13.91 -0.47
N ASN A 38 6.75 -15.13 -0.16
CA ASN A 38 7.74 -15.39 0.89
C ASN A 38 9.14 -14.94 0.42
N GLY A 39 10.05 -14.77 1.38
CA GLY A 39 11.45 -14.46 1.06
C GLY A 39 12.05 -15.58 0.22
N GLY A 40 12.16 -15.34 -1.08
CA GLY A 40 13.07 -16.04 -1.96
C GLY A 40 14.18 -15.08 -2.29
N THR A 41 15.43 -15.46 -2.05
CA THR A 41 16.55 -14.81 -2.71
C THR A 41 16.27 -14.92 -4.20
N PRO A 42 16.09 -13.80 -4.93
CA PRO A 42 15.94 -13.87 -6.38
C PRO A 42 17.12 -14.67 -6.92
N SER A 43 16.88 -15.53 -7.90
CA SER A 43 17.96 -16.30 -8.51
C SER A 43 19.10 -15.36 -8.88
N SER A 44 20.35 -15.75 -8.60
CA SER A 44 21.53 -14.96 -8.99
C SER A 44 21.66 -14.79 -10.50
N SER A 45 20.81 -15.48 -11.28
CA SER A 45 20.66 -15.30 -12.72
C SER A 45 19.83 -14.09 -13.14
N GLU A 46 18.99 -13.52 -12.26
CA GLU A 46 18.23 -12.30 -12.58
C GLU A 46 18.98 -11.05 -12.08
N GLU A 47 19.87 -10.51 -12.92
CA GLU A 47 20.71 -9.34 -12.63
C GLU A 47 19.91 -8.08 -12.24
N SER A 48 18.67 -7.94 -12.72
CA SER A 48 17.78 -6.79 -12.39
C SER A 48 17.44 -6.64 -10.90
N TYR A 49 17.60 -7.69 -10.09
CA TYR A 49 17.38 -7.62 -8.64
C TYR A 49 18.63 -7.30 -7.83
N TRP A 50 19.82 -7.31 -8.46
CA TRP A 50 21.11 -7.18 -7.80
C TRP A 50 21.89 -5.93 -8.22
N ASN A 51 21.55 -5.34 -9.36
CA ASN A 51 22.17 -4.11 -9.85
C ASN A 51 21.44 -2.90 -9.26
N GLY A 52 21.86 -2.50 -8.06
CA GLY A 52 21.31 -1.35 -7.33
C GLY A 52 21.76 0.00 -7.88
N GLU A 53 21.34 0.34 -9.10
CA GLU A 53 21.30 1.75 -9.53
C GLU A 53 20.10 2.48 -8.93
#